data_AF-A0A9E3SG95-F1
#
_entry.id   AF-A0A9E3SG95-F1
#
_cell.length_a   1.000
_cell.length_b   1.000
_cell.length_c   1.000
_cell.angle_alpha   90.00
_cell.angle_beta   90.00
_cell.angle_gamma   90.00
#
_symmetry.space_group_name_H-M   'P 1'
#
loop_
_entity.id
_entity.type
_entity.pdbx_description
1 polymer ?
#
loop_
_entity_poly.entity_id
_entity_poly.type
_entity_poly.pdbx_seq_one_letter_code
_entity_poly.pdbx_strand_id
1 'polypeptide(L)'
;MKKGNKYGVHRVIEPLGVLPQPANKIDNNMDELYDNEILIDVITLNVDSASFTQIKEQAGGDDEKIKEIMLDIVAKQGKHRNPVTGSGGMLLGVVEKIGSALEGKIDLKVGDKIATLVSLSLTPLRIDKIKAIRKDVDQVDIDGKAILFESGIYAKIPADIPEKLALSALDVAGAPAQTAKLVKPGDTVVIIGAGGKSGMLCCYEAKKRAGVTGKVIGIDYGEQSTNRLKALGICDHVFAANATMPVAVMEKVAELTNGEMADITINNVNVNDTEMTSILCTKDSGIVYFFSMA
;
A
#
# COMPACT_ATOMS: atom_id res chain seq x y z
N MET A 1 -12.12 -24.64 17.79
CA MET A 1 -12.48 -23.52 16.89
C MET A 1 -13.12 -24.10 15.63
N LYS A 2 -14.02 -23.38 14.96
CA LYS A 2 -14.58 -23.81 13.67
C LYS A 2 -13.50 -23.73 12.59
N LYS A 3 -13.56 -24.61 11.59
CA LYS A 3 -12.63 -24.57 10.45
C LYS A 3 -12.96 -23.40 9.54
N GLY A 4 -12.02 -22.50 9.29
CA GLY A 4 -12.21 -21.39 8.36
C GLY A 4 -11.71 -21.68 6.95
N ASN A 5 -11.94 -20.71 6.06
CA ASN A 5 -11.40 -20.67 4.71
C ASN A 5 -10.16 -19.77 4.68
N LYS A 6 -9.12 -20.19 3.96
CA LYS A 6 -7.85 -19.45 3.85
C LYS A 6 -8.03 -17.98 3.42
N TYR A 7 -9.01 -17.71 2.56
CA TYR A 7 -9.30 -16.39 2.00
C TYR A 7 -10.47 -15.67 2.69
N GLY A 8 -10.98 -16.19 3.82
CA GLY A 8 -12.02 -15.52 4.60
C GLY A 8 -13.46 -15.64 4.07
N VAL A 9 -13.70 -16.47 3.05
CA VAL A 9 -15.04 -16.63 2.42
C VAL A 9 -16.11 -17.05 3.41
N HIS A 10 -15.74 -17.76 4.49
CA HIS A 10 -16.67 -18.18 5.56
C HIS A 10 -17.28 -17.01 6.34
N ARG A 11 -16.73 -15.80 6.23
CA ARG A 11 -17.32 -14.58 6.81
C ARG A 11 -18.16 -13.79 5.82
N VAL A 12 -18.29 -14.19 4.56
CA VAL A 12 -19.10 -13.45 3.58
C VAL A 12 -20.58 -13.68 3.85
N ILE A 13 -21.33 -12.60 4.03
CA ILE A 13 -22.79 -12.63 4.24
C ILE A 13 -23.52 -12.39 2.92
N GLU A 14 -23.13 -11.35 2.17
CA GLU A 14 -23.80 -11.00 0.92
C GLU A 14 -22.88 -10.25 -0.07
N PRO A 15 -22.91 -10.61 -1.38
CA PRO A 15 -23.50 -11.82 -1.93
C PRO A 15 -22.69 -13.07 -1.54
N LEU A 16 -23.31 -14.24 -1.46
CA LEU A 16 -22.58 -15.49 -1.25
C LEU A 16 -21.75 -15.88 -2.48
N GLY A 17 -20.64 -16.58 -2.27
CA GLY A 17 -19.77 -17.09 -3.34
C GLY A 17 -18.70 -16.11 -3.83
N VAL A 18 -18.60 -14.92 -3.25
CA VAL A 18 -17.52 -13.96 -3.55
C VAL A 18 -16.46 -13.92 -2.45
N LEU A 19 -15.32 -13.29 -2.72
CA LEU A 19 -14.29 -13.02 -1.71
C LEU A 19 -14.72 -11.89 -0.75
N PRO A 20 -14.11 -11.78 0.44
CA PRO A 20 -14.45 -10.72 1.39
C PRO A 20 -14.33 -9.30 0.83
N GLN A 21 -13.42 -9.02 -0.10
CA GLN A 21 -13.23 -7.69 -0.68
C GLN A 21 -14.45 -7.19 -1.51
N PRO A 22 -14.95 -7.93 -2.52
CA PRO A 22 -16.13 -7.54 -3.27
C PRO A 22 -17.45 -7.68 -2.49
N ALA A 23 -17.50 -8.47 -1.41
CA ALA A 23 -18.71 -8.62 -0.60
C ALA A 23 -19.28 -7.28 -0.11
N ASN A 24 -20.61 -7.14 -0.18
CA ASN A 24 -21.32 -5.98 0.37
C ASN A 24 -21.35 -6.02 1.89
N LYS A 25 -21.43 -7.22 2.47
CA LYS A 25 -21.41 -7.42 3.91
C LYS A 25 -20.62 -8.66 4.30
N ILE A 26 -19.79 -8.52 5.33
CA ILE A 26 -19.10 -9.62 5.98
C ILE A 26 -19.41 -9.66 7.47
N ASP A 27 -19.27 -10.84 8.05
CA ASP A 27 -19.42 -11.09 9.48
C ASP A 27 -18.20 -10.55 10.24
N ASN A 28 -18.42 -9.48 10.99
CA ASN A 28 -17.44 -8.87 11.88
C ASN A 28 -17.69 -9.18 13.36
N ASN A 29 -18.39 -10.28 13.66
CA ASN A 29 -18.45 -10.81 15.02
C ASN A 29 -17.06 -11.29 15.45
N MET A 30 -16.57 -10.71 16.55
CA MET A 30 -15.25 -10.96 17.10
C MET A 30 -15.28 -11.98 18.25
N ASP A 31 -16.47 -12.36 18.72
CA ASP A 31 -16.66 -13.31 19.81
C ASP A 31 -16.42 -14.75 19.33
N GLU A 32 -16.64 -15.01 18.05
CA GLU A 32 -16.31 -16.28 17.39
C GLU A 32 -15.04 -16.14 16.55
N LEU A 33 -14.00 -16.89 16.92
CA LEU A 33 -12.75 -17.00 16.17
C LEU A 33 -12.63 -18.37 15.49
N TYR A 34 -12.33 -18.38 14.19
CA TYR A 34 -12.05 -19.61 13.46
C TYR A 34 -10.60 -20.07 13.67
N ASP A 35 -10.34 -21.34 13.41
CA ASP A 35 -9.04 -21.97 13.67
C ASP A 35 -7.90 -21.38 12.84
N ASN A 36 -8.19 -20.70 11.73
CA ASN A 36 -7.21 -20.10 10.83
C ASN A 36 -7.29 -18.55 10.78
N GLU A 37 -7.77 -17.93 11.86
CA GLU A 37 -7.90 -16.48 11.99
C GLU A 37 -6.97 -15.92 13.06
N ILE A 38 -6.56 -14.67 12.87
CA ILE A 38 -5.77 -13.90 13.84
C ILE A 38 -6.62 -12.72 14.29
N LEU A 39 -6.94 -12.66 15.58
CA LEU A 39 -7.65 -11.54 16.20
C LEU A 39 -6.65 -10.45 16.58
N ILE A 40 -6.93 -9.23 16.15
CA ILE A 40 -6.07 -8.07 16.36
C ILE A 40 -6.82 -7.03 17.20
N ASP A 41 -6.17 -6.55 18.26
CA ASP A 41 -6.55 -5.35 18.98
C ASP A 41 -6.07 -4.12 18.21
N VAL A 42 -7.00 -3.36 17.64
CA VAL A 42 -6.66 -2.31 16.67
C VAL A 42 -6.34 -1.01 17.39
N ILE A 43 -5.18 -0.43 17.05
CA ILE A 43 -4.71 0.85 17.60
C ILE A 43 -5.06 1.98 16.64
N THR A 44 -4.72 1.83 15.36
CA THR A 44 -4.87 2.86 14.34
C THR A 44 -5.28 2.26 13.02
N LEU A 45 -6.24 2.89 12.35
CA LEU A 45 -6.54 2.69 10.93
C LEU A 45 -5.72 3.68 10.12
N ASN A 46 -4.88 3.19 9.21
CA ASN A 46 -4.20 3.99 8.19
C ASN A 46 -5.07 3.97 6.95
N VAL A 47 -5.97 4.95 6.82
CA VAL A 47 -6.94 4.98 5.73
C VAL A 47 -6.20 5.42 4.47
N ASP A 48 -6.49 4.76 3.35
CA ASP A 48 -5.95 5.15 2.05
C ASP A 48 -6.27 6.63 1.74
N SER A 49 -5.30 7.37 1.21
CA SER A 49 -5.40 8.83 1.05
C SER A 49 -6.56 9.25 0.15
N ALA A 50 -6.90 8.47 -0.89
CA ALA A 50 -8.05 8.76 -1.73
C ALA A 50 -9.36 8.59 -0.95
N SER A 51 -9.50 7.51 -0.18
CA SER A 51 -10.66 7.28 0.69
C SER A 51 -10.78 8.36 1.77
N PHE A 52 -9.70 8.71 2.45
CA PHE A 52 -9.74 9.69 3.53
C PHE A 52 -10.09 11.09 3.02
N THR A 53 -9.51 11.49 1.89
CA THR A 53 -9.83 12.76 1.21
C THR A 53 -11.31 12.83 0.85
N GLN A 54 -11.85 11.79 0.21
CA GLN A 54 -13.26 11.74 -0.18
C GLN A 54 -14.19 11.82 1.05
N ILE A 55 -13.92 11.07 2.12
CA ILE A 55 -14.72 11.11 3.36
C ILE A 55 -14.65 12.49 4.00
N LYS A 56 -13.46 13.10 4.06
CA LYS A 56 -13.25 14.44 4.59
C LYS A 56 -14.02 15.50 3.80
N GLU A 57 -14.01 15.43 2.48
CA GLU A 57 -14.78 16.34 1.61
C GLU A 57 -16.28 16.18 1.83
N GLN A 58 -16.77 14.94 1.86
CA GLN A 58 -18.18 14.63 2.16
C GLN A 58 -18.60 15.17 3.54
N ALA A 59 -17.70 15.09 4.52
CA ALA A 59 -17.91 15.63 5.86
C ALA A 59 -17.75 17.16 5.95
N GLY A 60 -17.26 17.84 4.91
CA GLY A 60 -16.90 19.25 4.97
C GLY A 60 -15.75 19.55 5.94
N GLY A 61 -14.89 18.57 6.20
CA GLY A 61 -13.76 18.66 7.13
C GLY A 61 -14.12 18.55 8.62
N ASP A 62 -15.39 18.28 8.94
CA ASP A 62 -15.91 18.12 10.29
C ASP A 62 -15.56 16.74 10.87
N ASP A 63 -14.93 16.72 12.04
CA ASP A 63 -14.42 15.48 12.64
C ASP A 63 -15.54 14.54 13.10
N GLU A 64 -16.67 15.06 13.59
CA GLU A 64 -17.79 14.21 14.04
C GLU A 64 -18.47 13.56 12.84
N LYS A 65 -18.67 14.30 11.74
CA LYS A 65 -19.19 13.72 10.50
C LYS A 65 -18.26 12.66 9.91
N ILE A 66 -16.94 12.85 9.97
CA ILE A 66 -15.97 11.82 9.55
C ILE A 66 -16.17 10.55 10.39
N LYS A 67 -16.30 10.68 11.73
CA LYS A 67 -16.55 9.54 12.61
C LYS A 67 -17.84 8.82 12.24
N GLU A 68 -18.93 9.56 12.05
CA GLU A 68 -20.23 9.01 11.67
C GLU A 68 -20.15 8.22 10.37
N ILE A 69 -19.50 8.77 9.34
CA ILE A 69 -19.33 8.11 8.04
C ILE A 69 -18.54 6.81 8.20
N MET A 70 -17.41 6.83 8.92
CA MET A 70 -16.58 5.64 9.10
C MET A 70 -17.30 4.55 9.90
N LEU A 71 -18.00 4.91 10.97
CA LEU A 71 -18.79 3.99 11.77
C LEU A 71 -19.95 3.38 10.95
N ASP A 72 -20.64 4.20 10.15
CA ASP A 72 -21.72 3.75 9.27
C ASP A 72 -21.24 2.77 8.20
N ILE A 73 -20.08 3.03 7.58
CA ILE A 73 -19.45 2.11 6.62
C ILE A 73 -19.22 0.75 7.27
N VAL A 74 -18.60 0.73 8.45
CA VAL A 74 -18.27 -0.51 9.17
C VAL A 74 -19.54 -1.23 9.66
N ALA A 75 -20.53 -0.50 10.17
CA ALA A 75 -21.79 -1.08 10.63
C ALA A 75 -22.57 -1.75 9.48
N LYS A 76 -22.57 -1.13 8.29
CA LYS A 76 -23.26 -1.66 7.10
C LYS A 76 -22.53 -2.86 6.49
N GLN A 77 -21.21 -2.78 6.37
CA GLN A 77 -20.44 -3.73 5.57
C GLN A 77 -19.63 -4.76 6.39
N GLY A 78 -19.48 -4.56 7.70
CA GLY A 78 -18.60 -5.36 8.58
C GLY A 78 -17.10 -5.11 8.37
N LYS A 79 -16.74 -4.08 7.60
CA LYS A 79 -15.38 -3.76 7.16
C LYS A 79 -15.30 -2.32 6.71
N HIS A 80 -14.10 -1.76 6.63
CA HIS A 80 -13.93 -0.40 6.13
C HIS A 80 -13.61 -0.41 4.63
N ARG A 81 -14.66 -0.44 3.80
CA ARG A 81 -14.60 -0.25 2.35
C ARG A 81 -15.36 1.03 1.99
N ASN A 82 -14.62 2.05 1.56
CA ASN A 82 -15.22 3.30 1.09
C ASN A 82 -16.14 3.00 -0.11
N PRO A 83 -17.44 3.36 -0.06
CA PRO A 83 -18.38 3.06 -1.16
C PRO A 83 -18.09 3.81 -2.46
N VAL A 84 -17.37 4.94 -2.41
CA VAL A 84 -17.07 5.78 -3.57
C VAL A 84 -15.77 5.32 -4.24
N THR A 85 -14.70 5.12 -3.46
CA THR A 85 -13.38 4.76 -4.02
C THR A 85 -13.16 3.25 -4.09
N GLY A 86 -13.91 2.45 -3.33
CA GLY A 86 -13.66 1.02 -3.16
C GLY A 86 -12.45 0.68 -2.29
N SER A 87 -11.69 1.68 -1.83
CA SER A 87 -10.47 1.49 -1.04
C SER A 87 -10.75 1.41 0.46
N GLY A 88 -9.72 1.06 1.24
CA GLY A 88 -9.85 0.91 2.70
C GLY A 88 -8.61 1.36 3.46
N GLY A 89 -7.41 1.06 2.97
CA GLY A 89 -6.15 1.27 3.70
C GLY A 89 -5.74 0.03 4.50
N MET A 90 -4.92 0.22 5.53
CA MET A 90 -4.38 -0.83 6.40
C MET A 90 -4.58 -0.51 7.87
N LEU A 91 -4.25 -1.42 8.78
CA LEU A 91 -4.31 -1.17 10.22
C LEU A 91 -3.00 -1.49 10.92
N LEU A 92 -2.82 -0.83 12.06
CA LEU A 92 -1.84 -1.13 13.09
C LEU A 92 -2.58 -1.68 14.31
N GLY A 93 -2.07 -2.79 14.87
CA GLY A 93 -2.64 -3.37 16.07
C GLY A 93 -1.71 -4.35 16.76
N VAL A 94 -2.21 -4.95 17.83
CA VAL A 94 -1.51 -5.98 18.61
C VAL A 94 -2.27 -7.29 18.47
N VAL A 95 -1.54 -8.38 18.23
CA VAL A 95 -2.15 -9.71 18.13
C VAL A 95 -2.72 -10.09 19.50
N GLU A 96 -4.03 -10.30 19.57
CA GLU A 96 -4.71 -10.72 20.78
C GLU A 96 -4.83 -12.24 20.86
N LYS A 97 -5.24 -12.88 19.76
CA LYS A 97 -5.42 -14.35 19.68
C LYS A 97 -5.04 -14.85 18.30
N ILE A 98 -4.53 -16.07 18.25
CA ILE A 98 -4.21 -16.78 17.01
C ILE A 98 -5.01 -18.09 17.01
N GLY A 99 -5.66 -18.39 15.90
CA GLY A 99 -6.39 -19.63 15.72
C GLY A 99 -5.46 -20.85 15.78
N SER A 100 -5.98 -21.97 16.32
CA SER A 100 -5.21 -23.18 16.58
C SER A 100 -4.55 -23.82 15.34
N ALA A 101 -5.05 -23.54 14.14
CA ALA A 101 -4.45 -24.03 12.91
C ALA A 101 -3.14 -23.28 12.56
N LEU A 102 -2.98 -22.04 13.01
CA LEU A 102 -1.83 -21.17 12.74
C LEU A 102 -0.86 -21.07 13.91
N GLU A 103 -1.35 -21.22 15.14
CA GLU A 103 -0.54 -21.11 16.35
C GLU A 103 0.68 -22.04 16.30
N GLY A 104 1.87 -21.48 16.52
CA GLY A 104 3.14 -22.20 16.44
C GLY A 104 3.61 -22.59 15.03
N LYS A 105 2.88 -22.24 13.97
CA LYS A 105 3.22 -22.55 12.56
C LYS A 105 3.56 -21.34 11.71
N ILE A 106 3.27 -20.14 12.19
CA ILE A 106 3.61 -18.88 11.55
C ILE A 106 4.59 -18.10 12.42
N ASP A 107 5.36 -17.19 11.82
CA ASP A 107 6.23 -16.28 12.57
C ASP A 107 5.41 -15.13 13.19
N LEU A 108 4.54 -15.45 14.15
CA LEU A 108 3.71 -14.50 14.88
C LEU A 108 3.29 -15.08 16.23
N LYS A 109 3.25 -14.24 17.27
CA LYS A 109 2.74 -14.61 18.59
C LYS A 109 1.77 -13.56 19.15
N VAL A 110 0.96 -13.97 20.11
CA VAL A 110 0.14 -13.05 20.91
C VAL A 110 1.04 -11.98 21.56
N GLY A 111 0.61 -10.73 21.50
CA GLY A 111 1.34 -9.56 21.96
C GLY A 111 2.25 -8.91 20.92
N ASP A 112 2.49 -9.55 19.76
CA ASP A 112 3.24 -8.91 18.68
C ASP A 112 2.46 -7.71 18.12
N LYS A 113 3.14 -6.58 17.97
CA LYS A 113 2.60 -5.39 17.29
C LYS A 113 2.85 -5.53 15.79
N ILE A 114 1.78 -5.43 15.00
CA ILE A 114 1.83 -5.64 13.55
C ILE A 114 1.14 -4.54 12.78
N ALA A 115 1.59 -4.31 11.55
CA ALA A 115 0.82 -3.65 10.53
C ALA A 115 0.32 -4.67 9.51
N THR A 116 -0.95 -4.60 9.12
CA THR A 116 -1.48 -5.46 8.06
C THR A 116 -1.01 -4.94 6.70
N LEU A 117 -0.58 -5.84 5.82
CA LEU A 117 -0.25 -5.51 4.43
C LEU A 117 -1.38 -5.94 3.48
N VAL A 118 -2.61 -5.90 4.00
CA VAL A 118 -3.85 -6.19 3.29
C VAL A 118 -4.89 -5.11 3.60
N SER A 119 -5.83 -4.96 2.67
CA SER A 119 -6.79 -3.86 2.69
C SER A 119 -7.85 -4.02 3.78
N LEU A 120 -8.23 -2.93 4.43
CA LEU A 120 -9.41 -2.85 5.30
C LEU A 120 -10.71 -3.16 4.54
N SER A 121 -10.71 -3.08 3.21
CA SER A 121 -11.87 -3.40 2.36
C SER A 121 -12.24 -4.89 2.32
N LEU A 122 -11.38 -5.77 2.85
CA LEU A 122 -11.62 -7.22 2.99
C LEU A 122 -11.52 -7.70 4.44
N THR A 123 -11.08 -6.83 5.35
CA THR A 123 -10.75 -7.18 6.74
C THR A 123 -12.00 -6.99 7.61
N PRO A 124 -12.52 -8.05 8.26
CA PRO A 124 -13.57 -7.89 9.27
C PRO A 124 -13.10 -6.92 10.34
N LEU A 125 -13.89 -5.88 10.59
CA LEU A 125 -13.53 -4.78 11.47
C LEU A 125 -14.73 -4.44 12.36
N ARG A 126 -14.47 -4.25 13.65
CA ARG A 126 -15.41 -3.67 14.61
C ARG A 126 -14.73 -2.46 15.25
N ILE A 127 -15.39 -1.32 15.21
CA ILE A 127 -14.93 -0.10 15.87
C ILE A 127 -15.82 0.11 17.09
N ASP A 128 -15.24 0.03 18.28
CA ASP A 128 -15.93 0.26 19.55
C ASP A 128 -15.92 1.76 19.90
N LYS A 129 -14.83 2.46 19.58
CA LYS A 129 -14.69 3.91 19.78
C LYS A 129 -13.66 4.52 18.83
N ILE A 130 -13.93 5.72 18.31
CA ILE A 130 -12.91 6.55 17.65
C ILE A 130 -12.31 7.52 18.68
N LYS A 131 -10.99 7.47 18.85
CA LYS A 131 -10.23 8.29 19.82
C LYS A 131 -9.80 9.62 19.23
N ALA A 132 -9.19 9.58 18.04
CA ALA A 132 -8.61 10.76 17.39
C ALA A 132 -8.59 10.58 15.88
N ILE A 133 -8.78 11.69 15.15
CA ILE A 133 -8.63 11.76 13.69
C ILE A 133 -7.40 12.63 13.40
N ARG A 134 -6.41 12.07 12.71
CA ARG A 134 -5.15 12.71 12.34
C ARG A 134 -5.16 13.01 10.84
N LYS A 135 -5.80 14.13 10.49
CA LYS A 135 -6.08 14.54 9.10
C LYS A 135 -4.85 14.86 8.27
N ASP A 136 -3.70 15.05 8.90
CA ASP A 136 -2.41 15.34 8.27
C ASP A 136 -1.70 14.08 7.73
N VAL A 137 -2.10 12.91 8.23
CA VAL A 137 -1.48 11.61 7.91
C VAL A 137 -2.52 10.52 7.63
N ASP A 138 -3.77 10.89 7.36
CA ASP A 138 -4.88 10.00 7.01
C ASP A 138 -5.11 8.85 8.01
N GLN A 139 -4.86 9.10 9.30
CA GLN A 139 -4.94 8.09 10.35
C GLN A 139 -6.08 8.33 11.33
N VAL A 140 -6.67 7.24 11.81
CA VAL A 140 -7.74 7.27 12.83
C VAL A 140 -7.40 6.29 13.95
N ASP A 141 -7.18 6.82 15.14
CA ASP A 141 -6.92 6.02 16.33
C ASP A 141 -8.25 5.50 16.90
N ILE A 142 -8.33 4.21 17.19
CA ILE A 142 -9.56 3.57 17.64
C ILE A 142 -9.36 2.68 18.89
N ASP A 143 -10.47 2.35 19.54
CA ASP A 143 -10.65 1.08 20.25
C ASP A 143 -11.47 0.18 19.33
N GLY A 144 -10.98 -1.01 19.04
CA GLY A 144 -11.68 -1.91 18.14
C GLY A 144 -10.91 -3.20 17.90
N LYS A 145 -11.53 -4.09 17.13
CA LYS A 145 -10.98 -5.41 16.81
C LYS A 145 -11.04 -5.65 15.31
N ALA A 146 -10.07 -6.40 14.81
CA ALA A 146 -10.07 -6.84 13.43
C ALA A 146 -9.62 -8.30 13.31
N ILE A 147 -9.98 -8.93 12.19
CA ILE A 147 -9.56 -10.30 11.88
C ILE A 147 -8.67 -10.30 10.65
N LEU A 148 -7.47 -10.84 10.82
CA LEU A 148 -6.58 -11.15 9.71
C LEU A 148 -6.72 -12.63 9.36
N PHE A 149 -7.05 -12.90 8.09
CA PHE A 149 -7.17 -14.26 7.58
C PHE A 149 -5.80 -14.90 7.35
N GLU A 150 -5.76 -16.24 7.28
CA GLU A 150 -4.57 -17.03 6.97
C GLU A 150 -3.79 -16.55 5.71
N SER A 151 -4.47 -16.11 4.65
CA SER A 151 -3.78 -15.57 3.47
C SER A 151 -3.28 -14.12 3.65
N GLY A 152 -3.66 -13.47 4.75
CA GLY A 152 -3.34 -12.08 5.03
C GLY A 152 -1.87 -11.89 5.37
N ILE A 153 -1.23 -10.96 4.68
CA ILE A 153 0.17 -10.60 4.93
C ILE A 153 0.22 -9.53 6.02
N TYR A 154 1.23 -9.62 6.88
CA TYR A 154 1.52 -8.65 7.94
C TYR A 154 3.02 -8.40 8.04
N ALA A 155 3.38 -7.30 8.69
CA ALA A 155 4.74 -7.02 9.12
C ALA A 155 4.75 -6.73 10.61
N LYS A 156 5.70 -7.33 11.35
CA LYS A 156 5.97 -6.96 12.73
C LYS A 156 6.58 -5.56 12.75
N ILE A 157 6.10 -4.71 13.66
CA ILE A 157 6.65 -3.38 13.81
C ILE A 157 8.06 -3.50 14.43
N PRO A 158 9.10 -3.00 13.77
CA PRO A 158 10.45 -3.01 14.30
C PRO A 158 10.56 -2.13 15.55
N ALA A 159 11.36 -2.57 16.53
CA ALA A 159 11.60 -1.81 17.76
C ALA A 159 12.71 -0.74 17.60
N ASP A 160 13.51 -0.84 16.54
CA ASP A 160 14.68 0.01 16.25
C ASP A 160 14.36 1.21 15.32
N ILE A 161 13.13 1.32 14.84
CA ILE A 161 12.68 2.41 13.94
C ILE A 161 11.43 3.08 14.52
N PRO A 162 11.29 4.42 14.44
CA PRO A 162 10.07 5.09 14.85
C PRO A 162 8.84 4.53 14.13
N GLU A 163 7.79 4.25 14.88
CA GLU A 163 6.57 3.61 14.37
C GLU A 163 5.95 4.33 13.16
N LYS A 164 5.88 5.67 13.22
CA LYS A 164 5.38 6.48 12.10
C LYS A 164 6.19 6.29 10.82
N LEU A 165 7.51 6.12 10.96
CA LEU A 165 8.40 5.87 9.83
C LEU A 165 8.21 4.44 9.30
N ALA A 166 8.10 3.45 10.18
CA ALA A 166 7.83 2.06 9.79
C ALA A 166 6.50 1.95 9.02
N LEU A 167 5.41 2.53 9.55
CA LEU A 167 4.11 2.55 8.88
C LEU A 167 4.19 3.22 7.51
N SER A 168 4.86 4.37 7.42
CA SER A 168 5.00 5.08 6.14
C SER A 168 5.77 4.29 5.09
N ALA A 169 6.66 3.37 5.48
CA ALA A 169 7.36 2.49 4.54
C ALA A 169 6.51 1.26 4.19
N LEU A 170 5.79 0.70 5.17
CA LEU A 170 4.95 -0.48 5.00
C LEU A 170 3.73 -0.22 4.10
N ASP A 171 3.16 0.97 4.16
CA ASP A 171 2.03 1.41 3.32
C ASP A 171 2.33 1.31 1.81
N VAL A 172 3.60 1.50 1.43
CA VAL A 172 4.06 1.42 0.03
C VAL A 172 4.96 0.22 -0.24
N ALA A 173 5.05 -0.74 0.69
CA ALA A 173 6.03 -1.85 0.61
C ALA A 173 5.83 -2.77 -0.60
N GLY A 174 4.64 -2.77 -1.20
CA GLY A 174 4.38 -3.48 -2.46
C GLY A 174 5.27 -2.99 -3.61
N ALA A 175 5.57 -1.69 -3.69
CA ALA A 175 6.35 -1.11 -4.78
C ALA A 175 7.80 -1.63 -4.84
N PRO A 176 8.61 -1.54 -3.75
CA PRO A 176 9.95 -2.11 -3.75
C PRO A 176 9.91 -3.64 -3.82
N ALA A 177 8.92 -4.31 -3.24
CA ALA A 177 8.80 -5.76 -3.33
C ALA A 177 8.59 -6.26 -4.77
N GLN A 178 7.81 -5.54 -5.58
CA GLN A 178 7.67 -5.84 -7.01
C GLN A 178 8.92 -5.44 -7.79
N THR A 179 9.54 -4.33 -7.45
CA THR A 179 10.85 -3.93 -8.03
C THR A 179 11.88 -5.03 -7.84
N ALA A 180 11.97 -5.62 -6.65
CA ALA A 180 12.87 -6.73 -6.34
C ALA A 180 12.64 -7.98 -7.19
N LYS A 181 11.40 -8.22 -7.62
CA LYS A 181 11.03 -9.38 -8.45
C LYS A 181 11.26 -9.14 -9.94
N LEU A 182 11.03 -7.90 -10.39
CA LEU A 182 11.06 -7.53 -11.80
C LEU A 182 12.49 -7.24 -12.26
N VAL A 183 13.25 -6.47 -11.48
CA VAL A 183 14.59 -5.98 -11.86
C VAL A 183 15.62 -7.10 -11.76
N LYS A 184 16.37 -7.29 -12.84
CA LYS A 184 17.46 -8.24 -12.99
C LYS A 184 18.82 -7.52 -13.09
N PRO A 185 19.93 -8.22 -12.81
CA PRO A 185 21.27 -7.67 -13.00
C PRO A 185 21.48 -7.19 -14.43
N GLY A 186 21.98 -5.96 -14.61
CA GLY A 186 22.21 -5.34 -15.91
C GLY A 186 21.04 -4.54 -16.47
N ASP A 187 19.85 -4.60 -15.88
CA ASP A 187 18.69 -3.86 -16.39
C ASP A 187 18.89 -2.34 -16.31
N THR A 188 18.37 -1.64 -17.31
CA THR A 188 18.09 -0.20 -17.24
C THR A 188 16.67 0.01 -16.71
N VAL A 189 16.55 0.71 -15.58
CA VAL A 189 15.29 0.95 -14.88
C VAL A 189 14.98 2.44 -14.84
N VAL A 190 13.81 2.83 -15.34
CA VAL A 190 13.27 4.19 -15.20
C VAL A 190 12.21 4.20 -14.11
N ILE A 191 12.25 5.18 -13.21
CA ILE A 191 11.30 5.31 -12.09
C ILE A 191 10.67 6.70 -12.16
N ILE A 192 9.36 6.76 -12.39
CA ILE A 192 8.57 7.99 -12.44
C ILE A 192 7.93 8.23 -11.07
N GLY A 193 8.09 9.43 -10.51
CA GLY A 193 7.73 9.73 -9.12
C GLY A 193 8.83 9.31 -8.13
N ALA A 194 10.07 9.31 -8.58
CA ALA A 194 11.22 8.76 -7.85
C ALA A 194 11.54 9.48 -6.53
N GLY A 195 11.12 10.74 -6.37
CA GLY A 195 11.31 11.51 -5.14
C GLY A 195 10.22 11.26 -4.08
N GLY A 196 9.15 10.56 -4.43
CA GLY A 196 8.10 10.11 -3.51
C GLY A 196 8.52 8.91 -2.65
N LYS A 197 7.67 8.53 -1.68
CA LYS A 197 7.98 7.43 -0.74
C LYS A 197 8.20 6.09 -1.46
N SER A 198 7.24 5.69 -2.29
CA SER A 198 7.30 4.47 -3.11
C SER A 198 8.46 4.54 -4.10
N GLY A 199 8.58 5.66 -4.83
CA GLY A 199 9.65 5.87 -5.81
C GLY A 199 11.05 5.79 -5.22
N MET A 200 11.31 6.38 -4.05
CA MET A 200 12.62 6.29 -3.40
C MET A 200 12.95 4.85 -2.99
N LEU A 201 11.98 4.10 -2.48
CA LEU A 201 12.18 2.69 -2.13
C LEU A 201 12.40 1.82 -3.39
N CYS A 202 11.68 2.10 -4.48
CA CYS A 202 11.92 1.50 -5.79
C CYS A 202 13.33 1.82 -6.29
N CYS A 203 13.80 3.07 -6.18
CA CYS A 203 15.15 3.47 -6.61
C CYS A 203 16.22 2.69 -5.84
N TYR A 204 16.10 2.64 -4.53
CA TYR A 204 17.02 1.89 -3.67
C TYR A 204 17.07 0.40 -4.04
N GLU A 205 15.90 -0.24 -4.18
CA GLU A 205 15.83 -1.67 -4.50
C GLU A 205 16.29 -1.95 -5.93
N ALA A 206 15.92 -1.11 -6.91
CA ALA A 206 16.36 -1.22 -8.29
C ALA A 206 17.90 -1.11 -8.38
N LYS A 207 18.50 -0.15 -7.65
CA LYS A 207 19.97 0.03 -7.66
C LYS A 207 20.69 -1.21 -7.11
N LYS A 208 20.13 -1.84 -6.08
CA LYS A 208 20.64 -3.08 -5.51
C LYS A 208 20.52 -4.28 -6.47
N ARG A 209 19.42 -4.38 -7.22
CA ARG A 209 19.12 -5.52 -8.11
C ARG A 209 19.80 -5.42 -9.47
N ALA A 210 19.75 -4.25 -10.10
CA ALA A 210 20.38 -3.97 -11.38
C ALA A 210 21.91 -4.05 -11.29
N GLY A 211 22.46 -3.76 -10.12
CA GLY A 211 23.89 -3.88 -9.84
C GLY A 211 24.74 -2.83 -10.55
N VAL A 212 26.04 -3.08 -10.62
CA VAL A 212 27.02 -2.11 -11.18
C VAL A 212 26.97 -2.01 -12.71
N THR A 213 26.41 -3.01 -13.37
CA THR A 213 26.26 -3.05 -14.84
C THR A 213 24.91 -2.50 -15.31
N GLY A 214 23.94 -2.40 -14.42
CA GLY A 214 22.64 -1.81 -14.71
C GLY A 214 22.63 -0.31 -14.48
N LYS A 215 21.51 0.33 -14.82
CA LYS A 215 21.34 1.79 -14.76
C LYS A 215 20.00 2.15 -14.17
N VAL A 216 19.96 3.03 -13.17
CA VAL A 216 18.72 3.52 -12.56
C VAL A 216 18.55 5.01 -12.83
N ILE A 217 17.44 5.36 -13.47
CA ILE A 217 17.08 6.73 -13.85
C ILE A 217 15.84 7.15 -13.05
N GLY A 218 16.01 8.10 -12.13
CA GLY A 218 14.92 8.67 -11.34
C GLY A 218 14.34 9.93 -11.97
N ILE A 219 13.02 9.99 -12.09
CA ILE A 219 12.27 11.13 -12.64
C ILE A 219 11.29 11.61 -11.58
N ASP A 220 11.31 12.91 -11.29
CA ASP A 220 10.31 13.57 -10.44
C ASP A 220 9.96 14.93 -11.02
N TYR A 221 8.86 15.54 -10.58
CA TYR A 221 8.40 16.83 -11.10
C TYR A 221 9.24 17.99 -10.55
N GLY A 222 9.56 17.96 -9.26
CA GLY A 222 10.15 19.10 -8.55
C GLY A 222 11.67 19.07 -8.46
N GLU A 223 12.32 20.23 -8.64
CA GLU A 223 13.77 20.37 -8.40
C GLU A 223 14.18 19.99 -6.97
N GLN A 224 13.36 20.33 -5.98
CA GLN A 224 13.63 19.98 -4.58
C GLN A 224 13.66 18.46 -4.37
N SER A 225 12.66 17.73 -4.90
CA SER A 225 12.58 16.27 -4.82
C SER A 225 13.74 15.59 -5.54
N THR A 226 14.08 16.08 -6.74
CA THR A 226 15.20 15.54 -7.53
C THR A 226 16.55 15.82 -6.89
N ASN A 227 16.78 17.00 -6.31
CA ASN A 227 18.01 17.32 -5.59
C ASN A 227 18.18 16.44 -4.34
N ARG A 228 17.10 16.17 -3.60
CA ARG A 228 17.11 15.20 -2.50
C ARG A 228 17.48 13.81 -2.99
N LEU A 229 16.90 13.35 -4.10
CA LEU A 229 17.19 12.03 -4.66
C LEU A 229 18.65 11.91 -5.14
N LYS A 230 19.20 12.97 -5.76
CA LYS A 230 20.63 13.04 -6.12
C LYS A 230 21.53 12.91 -4.88
N ALA A 231 21.21 13.63 -3.81
CA ALA A 231 21.99 13.60 -2.57
C ALA A 231 21.99 12.22 -1.89
N LEU A 232 20.95 11.41 -2.08
CA LEU A 232 20.88 10.04 -1.58
C LEU A 232 21.78 9.06 -2.34
N GLY A 233 22.18 9.37 -3.57
CA GLY A 233 23.07 8.51 -4.37
C GLY A 233 22.47 7.14 -4.75
N ILE A 234 21.14 7.03 -4.75
CA ILE A 234 20.41 5.77 -5.03
C ILE A 234 19.95 5.63 -6.49
N CYS A 235 20.37 6.55 -7.36
CA CYS A 235 20.15 6.52 -8.81
C CYS A 235 21.44 6.90 -9.54
N ASP A 236 21.63 6.42 -10.77
CA ASP A 236 22.73 6.84 -11.64
C ASP A 236 22.46 8.21 -12.27
N HIS A 237 21.20 8.44 -12.65
CA HIS A 237 20.73 9.71 -13.17
C HIS A 237 19.45 10.14 -12.49
N VAL A 238 19.31 11.45 -12.27
CA VAL A 238 18.08 12.05 -11.78
C VAL A 238 17.85 13.37 -12.49
N PHE A 239 16.65 13.57 -13.02
CA PHE A 239 16.27 14.85 -13.62
C PHE A 239 14.81 15.20 -13.31
N ALA A 240 14.54 16.51 -13.30
CA ALA A 240 13.19 17.02 -13.12
C ALA A 240 12.48 17.04 -14.48
N ALA A 241 11.27 16.49 -14.54
CA ALA A 241 10.45 16.55 -15.75
C ALA A 241 8.95 16.43 -15.43
N ASN A 242 8.14 17.04 -16.27
CA ASN A 242 6.71 16.79 -16.26
C ASN A 242 6.41 15.46 -16.96
N ALA A 243 6.02 14.45 -16.19
CA ALA A 243 5.68 13.13 -16.71
C ALA A 243 4.43 13.13 -17.61
N THR A 244 3.65 14.21 -17.70
CA THR A 244 2.55 14.34 -18.67
C THR A 244 3.03 14.81 -20.06
N MET A 245 4.34 15.05 -20.24
CA MET A 245 4.95 15.48 -21.49
C MET A 245 5.81 14.35 -22.08
N PRO A 246 5.18 13.33 -22.72
CA PRO A 246 5.83 12.06 -23.03
C PRO A 246 7.04 12.17 -23.95
N VAL A 247 6.98 13.04 -24.96
CA VAL A 247 8.07 13.22 -25.93
C VAL A 247 9.33 13.76 -25.24
N ALA A 248 9.20 14.80 -24.41
CA ALA A 248 10.35 15.42 -23.74
C ALA A 248 11.03 14.44 -22.76
N VAL A 249 10.24 13.62 -22.05
CA VAL A 249 10.78 12.61 -21.13
C VAL A 249 11.45 11.48 -21.91
N MET A 250 10.80 10.98 -22.98
CA MET A 250 11.36 9.95 -23.86
C MET A 250 12.69 10.40 -24.47
N GLU A 251 12.77 11.61 -25.02
CA GLU A 251 14.01 12.16 -25.59
C GLU A 251 15.13 12.19 -24.55
N LYS A 252 14.82 12.59 -23.30
CA LYS A 252 15.82 12.61 -22.23
C LYS A 252 16.26 11.22 -21.79
N VAL A 253 15.34 10.26 -21.71
CA VAL A 253 15.68 8.86 -21.42
C VAL A 253 16.51 8.26 -22.56
N ALA A 254 16.16 8.54 -23.82
CA ALA A 254 16.93 8.11 -24.98
C ALA A 254 18.36 8.67 -24.94
N GLU A 255 18.54 9.96 -24.62
CA GLU A 255 19.86 10.57 -24.44
C GLU A 255 20.68 9.83 -23.36
N LEU A 256 20.09 9.56 -22.20
CA LEU A 256 20.76 8.89 -21.08
C LEU A 256 21.04 7.40 -21.32
N THR A 257 20.35 6.79 -22.28
CA THR A 257 20.44 5.35 -22.61
C THR A 257 21.05 5.09 -23.98
N ASN A 258 21.55 6.13 -24.68
CA ASN A 258 22.02 6.02 -26.07
C ASN A 258 20.98 5.40 -27.02
N GLY A 259 19.69 5.68 -26.77
CA GLY A 259 18.56 5.18 -27.54
C GLY A 259 18.12 3.76 -27.20
N GLU A 260 18.77 3.06 -26.26
CA GLU A 260 18.37 1.70 -25.88
C GLU A 260 17.07 1.63 -25.10
N MET A 261 16.70 2.70 -24.38
CA MET A 261 15.52 2.78 -23.51
C MET A 261 15.57 1.82 -22.30
N ALA A 262 14.55 1.86 -21.45
CA ALA A 262 14.51 1.07 -20.22
C ALA A 262 14.03 -0.37 -20.46
N ASP A 263 14.66 -1.33 -19.81
CA ASP A 263 14.12 -2.69 -19.68
C ASP A 263 12.86 -2.70 -18.84
N ILE A 264 12.80 -1.81 -17.83
CA ILE A 264 11.68 -1.69 -16.91
C ILE A 264 11.39 -0.23 -16.61
N THR A 265 10.14 0.20 -16.77
CA THR A 265 9.66 1.49 -16.25
C THR A 265 8.66 1.27 -15.12
N ILE A 266 8.94 1.85 -13.96
CA ILE A 266 8.06 1.81 -12.80
C ILE A 266 7.41 3.18 -12.65
N ASN A 267 6.09 3.23 -12.70
CA ASN A 267 5.32 4.44 -12.50
C ASN A 267 4.70 4.44 -11.09
N ASN A 268 5.14 5.38 -10.26
CA ASN A 268 4.69 5.57 -8.88
C ASN A 268 3.84 6.83 -8.68
N VAL A 269 3.39 7.51 -9.75
CA VAL A 269 2.55 8.71 -9.63
C VAL A 269 1.08 8.39 -9.89
N ASN A 270 0.20 9.04 -9.14
CA ASN A 270 -1.25 9.00 -9.31
C ASN A 270 -1.76 10.14 -10.20
N VAL A 271 -0.92 10.60 -11.13
CA VAL A 271 -1.23 11.69 -12.06
C VAL A 271 -1.62 11.07 -13.39
N ASN A 272 -2.78 11.49 -13.91
CA ASN A 272 -3.26 11.08 -15.23
C ASN A 272 -2.26 11.46 -16.34
N ASP A 273 -2.37 10.77 -17.47
CA ASP A 273 -1.59 11.04 -18.69
C ASP A 273 -0.08 10.79 -18.54
N THR A 274 0.30 9.90 -17.63
CA THR A 274 1.70 9.47 -17.43
C THR A 274 1.98 8.07 -17.98
N GLU A 275 0.94 7.38 -18.47
CA GLU A 275 0.99 6.05 -19.07
C GLU A 275 1.79 6.07 -20.37
N MET A 276 1.53 7.04 -21.25
CA MET A 276 2.25 7.16 -22.51
C MET A 276 3.74 7.42 -22.29
N THR A 277 4.09 8.27 -21.32
CA THR A 277 5.48 8.49 -20.90
C THR A 277 6.13 7.19 -20.44
N SER A 278 5.40 6.40 -19.64
CA SER A 278 5.89 5.12 -19.14
C SER A 278 6.17 4.13 -20.29
N ILE A 279 5.28 4.07 -21.28
CA ILE A 279 5.43 3.25 -22.48
C ILE A 279 6.63 3.71 -23.32
N LEU A 280 6.71 5.01 -23.66
CA LEU A 280 7.77 5.52 -24.52
C LEU A 280 9.16 5.46 -23.88
N CYS A 281 9.26 5.46 -22.54
CA CYS A 281 10.54 5.27 -21.86
C CYS A 281 11.03 3.81 -21.86
N THR A 282 10.21 2.86 -22.31
CA THR A 282 10.45 1.42 -22.19
C THR A 282 10.73 0.79 -23.55
N LYS A 283 11.61 -0.21 -23.59
CA LYS A 283 11.84 -1.05 -24.77
C LYS A 283 10.55 -1.74 -25.23
N ASP A 284 10.44 -2.06 -26.51
CA ASP A 284 9.30 -2.82 -27.07
C ASP A 284 9.05 -4.16 -26.35
N SER A 285 10.12 -4.79 -25.86
CA SER A 285 10.06 -6.04 -25.07
C SER A 285 10.18 -5.84 -23.56
N GLY A 286 10.20 -4.59 -23.10
CA GLY A 286 10.36 -4.23 -21.70
C GLY A 286 9.06 -4.35 -20.91
N ILE A 287 9.14 -4.01 -19.62
CA ILE A 287 8.01 -4.09 -18.69
C ILE A 287 7.65 -2.70 -18.18
N VAL A 288 6.38 -2.33 -18.29
CA VAL A 288 5.84 -1.19 -17.56
C VAL A 288 5.08 -1.68 -16.33
N TYR A 289 5.45 -1.19 -15.15
CA TYR A 289 4.77 -1.50 -13.89
C TYR A 289 4.13 -0.24 -13.30
N PHE A 290 2.79 -0.23 -13.24
CA PHE A 290 2.01 0.81 -12.57
C PHE A 290 1.75 0.41 -11.12
N PHE A 291 2.36 1.12 -10.16
CA PHE A 291 2.14 0.87 -8.74
C PHE A 291 0.92 1.62 -8.20
N SER A 292 0.75 2.87 -8.61
CA SER A 292 -0.43 3.68 -8.28
C SER A 292 -1.50 3.45 -9.34
N MET A 293 -2.64 2.90 -8.92
CA MET A 293 -3.89 2.96 -9.68
C MET A 293 -4.92 3.65 -8.79
N ALA A 294 -4.96 4.97 -8.87
CA ALA A 294 -6.12 5.77 -8.51
C ALA A 294 -6.74 6.27 -9.81
#